data_AF-A0A1B2DPH1-F1
#
_entry.id   AF-A0A1B2DPH1-F1
#
_cell.length_a   1.000
_cell.length_b   1.000
_cell.length_c   1.000
_cell.angle_alpha   90.00
_cell.angle_beta   90.00
_cell.angle_gamma   90.00
#
_symmetry.space_group_name_H-M   'P 1'
#
loop_
_entity.id
_entity.type
_entity.pdbx_description
1 polymer ?
#
loop_
_entity_poly.entity_id
_entity_poly.type
_entity_poly.pdbx_seq_one_letter_code
_entity_poly.pdbx_strand_id
1 'polypeptide(L)'
;MGMIGIYLAVYNEQIEQIAQGELLMEEMAPDAFGKLDIDKAWQAIHYVLCEEIDNGSPPIGYVVPMLDDQALDFSEFGAFYLNHKQVTEASIAISAISEAGFRERYSLAALVENAIYPVGSDEDEQEFFDYIYANFVEIGLFYSKAATEGKGIIFYIS
;
A
#
# COMPACT_ATOMS: atom_id res chain seq x y z
N MET A 1 1.12 5.92 -19.76
CA MET A 1 1.80 5.48 -18.52
C MET A 1 1.12 6.20 -17.37
N GLY A 2 0.78 5.48 -16.31
CA GLY A 2 0.23 6.05 -15.08
C GLY A 2 1.05 5.56 -13.89
N MET A 3 0.81 6.13 -12.72
CA MET A 3 1.52 5.85 -11.49
C MET A 3 0.99 4.55 -10.88
N ILE A 4 1.81 3.51 -10.84
CA ILE A 4 1.41 2.21 -10.28
C ILE A 4 2.03 1.98 -8.91
N GLY A 5 1.29 1.33 -8.02
CA GLY A 5 1.74 0.97 -6.68
C GLY A 5 2.33 -0.43 -6.67
N ILE A 6 3.56 -0.56 -6.16
CA ILE A 6 4.28 -1.83 -6.12
C ILE A 6 4.73 -2.11 -4.68
N TYR A 7 4.49 -3.34 -4.23
CA TYR A 7 5.00 -3.87 -2.97
C TYR A 7 6.12 -4.88 -3.22
N LEU A 8 7.16 -4.84 -2.38
CA LEU A 8 8.22 -5.85 -2.29
C LEU A 8 8.24 -6.45 -0.88
N ALA A 9 8.27 -7.77 -0.78
CA ALA A 9 8.44 -8.48 0.47
C ALA A 9 9.93 -8.82 0.66
N VAL A 10 10.57 -8.13 1.61
CA VAL A 10 12.03 -8.13 1.81
C VAL A 10 12.38 -8.69 3.20
N TYR A 11 13.63 -9.11 3.39
CA TYR A 11 14.06 -9.60 4.70
C TYR A 11 14.13 -8.45 5.71
N ASN A 12 13.85 -8.74 6.98
CA ASN A 12 13.87 -7.71 8.03
C ASN A 12 15.24 -7.05 8.19
N GLU A 13 16.34 -7.79 7.94
CA GLU A 13 17.70 -7.24 7.91
C GLU A 13 17.85 -6.10 6.89
N GLN A 14 17.23 -6.23 5.72
CA GLN A 14 17.28 -5.19 4.69
C GLN A 14 16.47 -3.96 5.10
N ILE A 15 15.33 -4.14 5.77
CA ILE A 15 14.58 -3.03 6.35
C ILE A 15 15.40 -2.30 7.42
N GLU A 16 16.09 -3.04 8.28
CA GLU A 16 16.95 -2.46 9.31
C GLU A 16 18.10 -1.64 8.70
N GLN A 17 18.74 -2.16 7.65
CA GLN A 17 19.77 -1.45 6.90
C GLN A 17 19.23 -0.18 6.23
N ILE A 18 18.06 -0.27 5.58
CA ILE A 18 17.38 0.88 4.96
C ILE A 18 17.06 1.95 6.00
N ALA A 19 16.47 1.56 7.14
CA ALA A 19 16.10 2.47 8.23
C ALA A 19 17.31 3.18 8.84
N GLN A 20 18.51 2.58 8.74
CA GLN A 20 19.77 3.16 9.20
C GLN A 20 20.51 3.95 8.09
N GLY A 21 19.99 3.95 6.86
CA GLY A 21 20.63 4.55 5.69
C GLY A 21 21.87 3.78 5.20
N GLU A 22 22.02 2.51 5.59
CA GLU A 22 23.13 1.64 5.20
C GLU A 22 22.90 0.91 3.88
N LEU A 23 21.64 0.81 3.44
CA LEU A 23 21.22 0.24 2.16
C LEU A 23 20.26 1.22 1.48
N LEU A 24 20.56 1.58 0.23
CA LEU A 24 19.65 2.40 -0.58
C LEU A 24 18.68 1.53 -1.38
N MET A 25 17.50 2.05 -1.67
CA MET A 25 16.48 1.34 -2.45
C MET A 25 16.97 1.04 -3.88
N GLU A 26 17.74 1.95 -4.49
CA GLU A 26 18.33 1.80 -5.82
C GLU A 26 19.38 0.68 -5.90
N GLU A 27 19.97 0.30 -4.78
CA GLU A 27 20.97 -0.78 -4.70
C GLU A 27 20.31 -2.15 -4.56
N MET A 28 19.01 -2.18 -4.28
CA MET A 28 18.24 -3.42 -4.23
C MET A 28 17.99 -3.96 -5.63
N ALA A 29 17.85 -5.27 -5.74
CA ALA A 29 17.38 -5.94 -6.96
C ALA A 29 15.91 -6.36 -6.77
N PRO A 30 14.91 -5.56 -7.21
CA PRO A 30 13.50 -5.83 -6.95
C PRO A 30 13.04 -7.22 -7.40
N ASP A 31 13.59 -7.71 -8.52
CA ASP A 31 13.27 -9.02 -9.09
C ASP A 31 13.72 -10.20 -8.23
N ALA A 32 14.57 -9.97 -7.22
CA ALA A 32 14.98 -11.00 -6.27
C ALA A 32 13.93 -11.23 -5.15
N PHE A 33 12.91 -10.39 -5.06
CA PHE A 33 11.91 -10.41 -3.99
C PHE A 33 10.52 -10.84 -4.47
N GLY A 34 9.68 -11.22 -3.51
CA GLY A 34 8.25 -11.35 -3.79
C GLY A 34 7.67 -9.97 -4.09
N LYS A 35 6.99 -9.82 -5.23
CA LYS A 35 6.41 -8.56 -5.68
C LYS A 35 4.90 -8.66 -5.82
N LEU A 36 4.19 -7.60 -5.47
CA LEU A 36 2.78 -7.37 -5.82
C LEU A 36 2.68 -6.03 -6.55
N ASP A 37 1.95 -6.02 -7.65
CA ASP A 37 1.59 -4.83 -8.42
C ASP A 37 0.07 -4.65 -8.28
N ILE A 38 -0.36 -3.52 -7.72
CA ILE A 38 -1.77 -3.18 -7.54
C ILE A 38 -2.28 -2.17 -8.57
N ASP A 39 -1.53 -2.01 -9.67
CA ASP A 39 -1.75 -1.03 -10.72
C ASP A 39 -1.96 0.35 -10.07
N LYS A 40 -3.01 1.07 -10.45
CA LYS A 40 -3.25 2.46 -10.04
C LYS A 40 -4.10 2.59 -8.78
N ALA A 41 -4.45 1.48 -8.13
CA ALA A 41 -5.42 1.47 -7.03
C ALA A 41 -4.90 2.06 -5.72
N TRP A 42 -3.60 2.34 -5.61
CA TRP A 42 -2.92 2.67 -4.35
C TRP A 42 -3.56 3.83 -3.57
N GLN A 43 -3.80 4.99 -4.19
CA GLN A 43 -4.33 6.15 -3.45
C GLN A 43 -5.79 5.99 -3.09
N ALA A 44 -6.60 5.43 -3.99
CA ALA A 44 -8.00 5.13 -3.73
C ALA A 44 -8.16 4.13 -2.57
N ILE A 45 -7.36 3.06 -2.53
CA ILE A 45 -7.36 2.12 -1.40
C ILE A 45 -6.94 2.83 -0.12
N HIS A 46 -5.87 3.64 -0.14
CA HIS A 46 -5.44 4.39 1.04
C HIS A 46 -6.55 5.28 1.59
N TYR A 47 -7.19 6.07 0.72
CA TYR A 47 -8.25 7.00 1.11
C TYR A 47 -9.49 6.26 1.63
N VAL A 48 -9.92 5.16 1.00
CA VAL A 48 -11.05 4.36 1.50
C VAL A 48 -10.75 3.79 2.89
N LEU A 49 -9.49 3.48 3.19
CA LEU A 49 -9.11 2.91 4.48
C LEU A 49 -8.89 3.95 5.58
N CYS A 50 -8.39 5.14 5.23
CA CYS A 50 -7.90 6.13 6.19
C CYS A 50 -8.72 7.43 6.20
N GLU A 51 -9.50 7.72 5.16
CA GLU A 51 -10.13 9.03 4.90
C GLU A 51 -9.11 10.18 4.81
N GLU A 52 -7.86 9.84 4.48
CA GLU A 52 -6.71 10.75 4.35
C GLU A 52 -6.06 10.52 2.97
N ILE A 53 -5.36 11.52 2.43
CA ILE A 53 -4.71 11.43 1.09
C ILE A 53 -3.37 10.68 1.19
N ASP A 54 -2.69 10.84 2.32
CA ASP A 54 -1.45 10.20 2.74
C ASP A 54 -1.41 10.18 4.28
N ASN A 55 -0.33 9.65 4.87
CA ASN A 55 -0.07 9.71 6.30
C ASN A 55 -1.15 9.08 7.22
N GLY A 56 -1.88 8.09 6.68
CA GLY A 56 -2.86 7.29 7.42
C GLY A 56 -2.38 6.79 8.78
N SER A 57 -3.26 6.82 9.78
CA SER A 57 -2.91 6.37 11.14
C SER A 57 -2.71 4.84 11.23
N PRO A 58 -1.66 4.36 11.94
CA PRO A 58 -1.51 2.94 12.25
C PRO A 58 -2.70 2.33 13.02
N PRO A 59 -3.01 1.04 12.82
CA PRO A 59 -2.34 0.10 11.91
C PRO A 59 -2.87 0.16 10.47
N ILE A 60 -3.93 0.93 10.18
CA ILE A 60 -4.57 0.92 8.87
C ILE A 60 -3.77 1.68 7.80
N GLY A 61 -3.09 2.76 8.19
CA GLY A 61 -2.19 3.49 7.29
C GLY A 61 -1.00 2.69 6.79
N TYR A 62 -0.68 1.56 7.43
CA TYR A 62 0.34 0.64 6.94
C TYR A 62 -0.10 -0.14 5.69
N VAL A 63 -1.39 -0.26 5.40
CA VAL A 63 -1.86 -1.09 4.27
C VAL A 63 -1.35 -0.56 2.93
N VAL A 64 -1.44 0.75 2.73
CA VAL A 64 -0.76 1.48 1.66
C VAL A 64 0.13 2.51 2.35
N PRO A 65 1.40 2.16 2.64
CA PRO A 65 2.23 2.95 3.52
C PRO A 65 2.77 4.16 2.76
N MET A 66 2.10 5.29 2.91
CA MET A 66 2.52 6.61 2.43
C MET A 66 2.80 7.48 3.65
N LEU A 67 3.76 7.04 4.47
CA LEU A 67 4.07 7.60 5.78
C LEU A 67 5.39 8.40 5.72
N ASP A 68 5.35 9.67 6.09
CA ASP A 68 6.50 10.57 6.02
C ASP A 68 7.70 10.08 6.84
N ASP A 69 7.45 9.46 8.00
CA ASP A 69 8.49 8.94 8.89
C ASP A 69 9.14 7.64 8.41
N GLN A 70 8.61 7.04 7.34
CA GLN A 70 9.15 5.84 6.70
C GLN A 70 9.46 6.05 5.22
N ALA A 71 9.47 7.30 4.77
CA ALA A 71 9.76 7.68 3.40
C ALA A 71 11.24 7.49 3.08
N LEU A 72 11.49 7.05 1.85
CA LEU A 72 12.80 6.84 1.24
C LEU A 72 12.88 7.69 -0.01
N ASP A 73 14.05 8.28 -0.23
CA ASP A 73 14.37 8.95 -1.49
C ASP A 73 14.51 7.88 -2.57
N PHE A 74 13.48 7.74 -3.41
CA PHE A 74 13.43 6.76 -4.50
C PHE A 74 12.36 7.18 -5.51
N SER A 75 12.71 7.30 -6.79
CA SER A 75 11.81 7.77 -7.85
C SER A 75 11.25 9.19 -7.58
N GLU A 76 10.29 9.65 -8.41
CA GLU A 76 9.63 10.96 -8.22
C GLU A 76 8.64 10.97 -7.04
N PHE A 77 8.11 9.80 -6.67
CA PHE A 77 7.01 9.67 -5.71
C PHE A 77 7.41 9.00 -4.39
N GLY A 78 8.69 8.64 -4.26
CA GLY A 78 9.22 8.00 -3.06
C GLY A 78 9.01 6.49 -3.04
N ALA A 79 9.71 5.87 -2.09
CA ALA A 79 9.40 4.56 -1.55
C ALA A 79 9.16 4.67 -0.05
N PHE A 80 8.53 3.67 0.53
CA PHE A 80 8.18 3.62 1.93
C PHE A 80 8.45 2.22 2.46
N TYR A 81 8.93 2.10 3.69
CA TYR A 81 9.24 0.80 4.27
C TYR A 81 8.40 0.51 5.51
N LEU A 82 8.17 -0.78 5.76
CA LEU A 82 7.56 -1.31 6.97
C LEU A 82 8.43 -2.43 7.51
N ASN A 83 8.69 -2.41 8.82
CA ASN A 83 9.31 -3.54 9.49
C ASN A 83 8.30 -4.68 9.70
N HIS A 84 8.81 -5.87 10.03
CA HIS A 84 7.98 -7.06 10.20
C HIS A 84 6.83 -6.88 11.22
N LYS A 85 7.05 -6.12 12.30
CA LYS A 85 6.02 -5.84 13.30
C LYS A 85 4.86 -5.04 12.68
N GLN A 86 5.16 -3.98 11.94
CA GLN A 86 4.15 -3.17 11.26
C GLN A 86 3.40 -3.97 10.18
N VAL A 87 4.10 -4.82 9.43
CA VAL A 87 3.47 -5.74 8.47
C VAL A 87 2.48 -6.68 9.16
N THR A 88 2.82 -7.18 10.35
CA THR A 88 1.93 -8.05 11.13
C THR A 88 0.71 -7.29 11.64
N GLU A 89 0.90 -6.08 12.16
CA GLU A 89 -0.20 -5.20 12.60
C GLU A 89 -1.16 -4.87 11.45
N ALA A 90 -0.62 -4.53 10.28
CA ALA A 90 -1.38 -4.28 9.07
C ALA A 90 -2.14 -5.53 8.59
N SER A 91 -1.49 -6.70 8.60
CA SER A 91 -2.11 -7.97 8.19
C SER A 91 -3.33 -8.31 9.06
N ILE A 92 -3.23 -8.09 10.38
CA ILE A 92 -4.35 -8.26 11.31
C ILE A 92 -5.48 -7.27 10.98
N ALA A 93 -5.14 -5.99 10.77
CA ALA A 93 -6.11 -4.95 10.45
C ALA A 93 -6.86 -5.24 9.14
N ILE A 94 -6.16 -5.65 8.08
CA ILE A 94 -6.75 -6.04 6.79
C ILE A 94 -7.73 -7.20 7.00
N SER A 95 -7.33 -8.24 7.74
CA SER A 95 -8.16 -9.43 7.96
C SER A 95 -9.48 -9.16 8.69
N ALA A 96 -9.56 -8.04 9.42
CA ALA A 96 -10.76 -7.63 10.14
C ALA A 96 -11.78 -6.90 9.25
N ILE A 97 -11.39 -6.49 8.04
CA ILE A 97 -12.24 -5.77 7.10
C ILE A 97 -12.88 -6.78 6.14
N SER A 98 -14.20 -6.92 6.24
CA SER A 98 -14.99 -7.68 5.26
C SER A 98 -15.25 -6.84 4.01
N GLU A 99 -15.71 -7.47 2.93
CA GLU A 99 -16.20 -6.76 1.73
C GLU A 99 -17.23 -5.68 2.07
N ALA A 100 -18.21 -6.04 2.91
CA ALA A 100 -19.23 -5.10 3.36
C ALA A 100 -18.61 -3.93 4.14
N GLY A 101 -17.64 -4.20 5.01
CA GLY A 101 -16.92 -3.15 5.74
C GLY A 101 -16.11 -2.24 4.83
N PHE A 102 -15.46 -2.79 3.80
CA PHE A 102 -14.75 -2.01 2.80
C PHE A 102 -15.74 -1.15 1.97
N ARG A 103 -16.87 -1.74 1.57
CA ARG A 103 -17.96 -1.04 0.84
C ARG A 103 -18.56 0.11 1.64
N GLU A 104 -18.75 -0.06 2.94
CA GLU A 104 -19.28 1.01 3.80
C GLU A 104 -18.37 2.25 3.87
N ARG A 105 -17.06 2.09 3.63
CA ARG A 105 -16.09 3.20 3.59
C ARG A 105 -15.94 3.82 2.21
N TYR A 106 -16.38 3.12 1.17
CA TYR A 106 -16.24 3.56 -0.20
C TYR A 106 -17.31 4.59 -0.56
N SER A 107 -16.87 5.69 -1.18
CA SER A 107 -17.73 6.68 -1.80
C SER A 107 -17.04 7.24 -3.04
N LEU A 108 -17.52 6.88 -4.24
CA LEU A 108 -16.97 7.42 -5.48
C LEU A 108 -17.01 8.96 -5.49
N ALA A 109 -18.10 9.54 -4.96
CA ALA A 109 -18.27 10.98 -4.88
C ALA A 109 -17.16 11.65 -4.04
N ALA A 110 -16.81 11.05 -2.90
CA ALA A 110 -15.73 11.55 -2.04
C ALA A 110 -14.36 11.43 -2.72
N LEU A 111 -14.11 10.33 -3.45
CA LEU A 111 -12.87 10.15 -4.20
C LEU A 111 -12.72 11.20 -5.32
N VAL A 112 -13.80 11.48 -6.06
CA VAL A 112 -13.82 12.52 -7.09
C VAL A 112 -13.62 13.90 -6.48
N GLU A 113 -14.33 14.22 -5.40
CA GLU A 113 -14.26 15.52 -4.72
C GLU A 113 -12.85 15.83 -4.21
N ASN A 114 -12.16 14.82 -3.68
CA ASN A 114 -10.80 14.95 -3.15
C ASN A 114 -9.71 14.70 -4.21
N ALA A 115 -10.08 14.58 -5.49
CA ALA A 115 -9.17 14.33 -6.61
C ALA A 115 -8.25 13.13 -6.39
N ILE A 116 -8.78 12.06 -5.79
CA ILE A 116 -8.02 10.85 -5.45
C ILE A 116 -7.66 10.06 -6.71
N TYR A 117 -6.38 9.76 -6.87
CA TYR A 117 -5.88 8.94 -7.97
C TYR A 117 -6.41 7.49 -7.88
N PRO A 118 -6.81 6.86 -9.00
CA PRO A 118 -6.80 7.33 -10.39
C PRO A 118 -8.16 7.82 -10.88
N VAL A 119 -9.08 8.16 -9.97
CA VAL A 119 -10.50 8.34 -10.25
C VAL A 119 -10.74 9.46 -11.25
N GLY A 120 -11.54 9.17 -12.29
CA GLY A 120 -12.06 10.15 -13.24
C GLY A 120 -13.49 10.61 -12.89
N SER A 121 -13.95 11.68 -13.54
CA SER A 121 -15.32 12.20 -13.36
C SER A 121 -16.42 11.28 -13.91
N ASP A 122 -16.07 10.41 -14.87
CA ASP A 122 -17.00 9.58 -15.64
C ASP A 122 -16.90 8.10 -15.22
N GLU A 123 -16.31 7.83 -14.06
CA GLU A 123 -16.08 6.49 -13.54
C GLU A 123 -17.41 5.83 -13.12
N ASP A 124 -17.58 4.54 -13.42
CA ASP A 124 -18.71 3.77 -12.90
C ASP A 124 -18.44 3.36 -11.44
N GLU A 125 -19.39 3.67 -10.55
CA GLU A 125 -19.24 3.46 -9.11
C GLU A 125 -18.99 2.00 -8.74
N GLN A 126 -19.67 1.06 -9.41
CA GLN A 126 -19.58 -0.35 -9.09
C GLN A 126 -18.33 -0.97 -9.72
N GLU A 127 -18.04 -0.66 -10.98
CA GLU A 127 -16.83 -1.17 -11.65
C GLU A 127 -15.55 -0.69 -10.93
N PHE A 128 -15.52 0.57 -10.50
CA PHE A 128 -14.37 1.11 -9.77
C PHE A 128 -14.23 0.51 -8.37
N PHE A 129 -15.36 0.29 -7.67
CA PHE A 129 -15.36 -0.44 -6.40
C PHE A 129 -14.77 -1.85 -6.56
N ASP A 130 -15.25 -2.60 -7.54
CA ASP A 130 -14.80 -3.97 -7.79
C ASP A 130 -13.30 -4.01 -8.12
N TYR A 131 -12.81 -3.03 -8.88
CA TYR A 131 -11.39 -2.87 -9.19
C TYR A 131 -10.52 -2.61 -7.95
N ILE A 132 -10.87 -1.63 -7.10
CA ILE A 132 -10.06 -1.33 -5.91
C ILE A 132 -10.17 -2.44 -4.86
N TYR A 133 -11.34 -3.07 -4.73
CA TYR A 133 -11.55 -4.14 -3.76
C TYR A 133 -10.78 -5.41 -4.15
N ALA A 134 -10.73 -5.77 -5.44
CA ALA A 134 -9.90 -6.87 -5.90
C ALA A 134 -8.42 -6.67 -5.55
N ASN A 135 -7.90 -5.45 -5.75
CA ASN A 135 -6.53 -5.11 -5.36
C ASN A 135 -6.33 -5.13 -3.84
N PHE A 136 -7.29 -4.64 -3.05
CA PHE A 136 -7.25 -4.74 -1.58
C PHE A 136 -7.15 -6.19 -1.09
N VAL A 137 -7.88 -7.12 -1.72
CA VAL A 137 -7.79 -8.56 -1.41
C VAL A 137 -6.38 -9.10 -1.68
N GLU A 138 -5.77 -8.74 -2.81
CA GLU A 138 -4.39 -9.14 -3.15
C GLU A 138 -3.37 -8.58 -2.14
N ILE A 139 -3.54 -7.34 -1.69
CA ILE A 139 -2.72 -6.77 -0.59
C ILE A 139 -2.86 -7.63 0.66
N GLY A 140 -4.08 -8.02 1.04
CA GLY A 140 -4.30 -8.89 2.20
C GLY A 140 -3.57 -10.24 2.12
N LEU A 141 -3.61 -10.89 0.95
CA LEU A 141 -2.88 -12.14 0.70
C LEU A 141 -1.36 -11.92 0.80
N PHE A 142 -0.86 -10.83 0.24
CA PHE A 142 0.55 -10.48 0.26
C PHE A 142 1.06 -10.20 1.67
N TYR A 143 0.34 -9.37 2.45
CA TYR A 143 0.67 -9.06 3.84
C TYR A 143 0.62 -10.29 4.73
N SER A 144 -0.38 -11.16 4.57
CA SER A 144 -0.49 -12.40 5.33
C SER A 144 0.71 -13.32 5.11
N LYS A 145 1.15 -13.46 3.84
CA LYS A 145 2.35 -14.21 3.49
C LYS A 145 3.61 -13.58 4.06
N ALA A 146 3.81 -12.27 3.88
CA ALA A 146 4.98 -11.56 4.38
C ALA A 146 5.09 -11.63 5.91
N ALA A 147 3.97 -11.45 6.62
CA ALA A 147 3.91 -11.60 8.08
C ALA A 147 4.29 -13.03 8.51
N THR A 148 3.74 -14.06 7.87
CA THR A 148 4.07 -15.46 8.19
C THR A 148 5.54 -15.80 7.95
N GLU A 149 6.15 -15.18 6.93
CA GLU A 149 7.55 -15.39 6.56
C GLU A 149 8.54 -14.51 7.35
N GLY A 150 8.07 -13.69 8.29
CA GLY A 150 8.94 -12.79 9.07
C GLY A 150 9.54 -11.64 8.26
N LYS A 151 8.89 -11.26 7.16
CA LYS A 151 9.37 -10.24 6.21
C LYS A 151 8.86 -8.85 6.56
N GLY A 152 9.62 -7.86 6.13
CA GLY A 152 9.15 -6.49 5.99
C GLY A 152 8.63 -6.22 4.59
N ILE A 153 8.12 -5.01 4.38
CA ILE A 153 7.57 -4.58 3.10
C ILE A 153 8.21 -3.25 2.69
N ILE A 154 8.47 -3.12 1.40
CA ILE A 154 8.72 -1.82 0.76
C ILE A 154 7.57 -1.57 -0.21
N PHE A 155 6.98 -0.38 -0.17
CA PHE A 155 6.01 0.10 -1.14
C PHE A 155 6.61 1.25 -1.93
N TYR A 156 6.41 1.30 -3.23
CA TYR A 156 6.84 2.43 -4.04
C TYR A 156 5.91 2.67 -5.22
N ILE A 157 5.96 3.89 -5.74
CA ILE A 157 5.17 4.32 -6.90
C ILE A 157 6.12 4.48 -8.10
N SER A 158 5.72 3.94 -9.26
CA SER A 158 6.50 3.94 -10.51
C SER A 158 5.68 4.30 -11.74
#